data_AF-A0A7J5UNP5-F1
#
_entry.id   AF-A0A7J5UNP5-F1
#
_cell.length_a   1.000
_cell.length_b   1.000
_cell.length_c   1.000
_cell.angle_alpha   90.00
_cell.angle_beta   90.00
_cell.angle_gamma   90.00
#
_symmetry.space_group_name_H-M   'P 1'
#
loop_
_entity.id
_entity.type
_entity.pdbx_description
1 polymer ?
#
loop_
_entity_poly.entity_id
_entity_poly.type
_entity_poly.pdbx_seq_one_letter_code
_entity_poly.pdbx_strand_id
1 'polypeptide(L)'
;MTTQDTQGPAAPTPWPELSSAPVLRPGDDAAADGVTVTGPRRIWAGPLDVEALAVGSVREAARAAAALADRRGAPRWVSLDSRHVAAAFDDFRHLRVAGRAPEAWAPLSTFYPAADGWVRVHANYPHHRRALLTALGLPPDDDGARAAVAEAVAALPAHTVETRVRAAGGVAAALRTPAQWRAHEQGRLVADLPLVDLARTDAPGRAPAPTDGPPLAGVRVLDLTRVLAGPTATRLLGALGADVLRIDPPDNPELLDQHLDTGFAKRSAVADLTDPVTRHRVDELLAGADVLVTGYRPGALAGLGLDAEAVLARRPGLVVAELSAWGPTGPWGHERGFDSIVQVATGIASVYGTGEGHPGEQRPGREGPAWRPGALPVQALDFATGYLVGAAVMRMLAGRADHGGGVARVALARVAAELLGLGAPPGEGPAGPPAGA
;
A
#
# COMPACT_ATOMS: atom_id res chain seq x y z
N MET A 1 49.16 -10.22 -9.80
CA MET A 1 48.26 -9.41 -8.95
C MET A 1 46.88 -9.54 -9.57
N THR A 2 46.16 -10.58 -9.17
CA THR A 2 44.87 -10.98 -9.74
C THR A 2 43.79 -10.08 -9.15
N THR A 3 43.11 -9.35 -10.02
CA THR A 3 41.91 -8.57 -9.70
C THR A 3 40.82 -9.52 -9.22
N GLN A 4 40.45 -9.43 -7.95
CA GLN A 4 39.23 -10.06 -7.45
C GLN A 4 38.04 -9.30 -8.04
N ASP A 5 37.30 -9.98 -8.91
CA ASP A 5 35.92 -9.61 -9.24
C ASP A 5 35.10 -9.61 -7.95
N THR A 6 34.74 -8.42 -7.48
CA THR A 6 33.68 -8.27 -6.50
C THR A 6 32.37 -8.60 -7.21
N GLN A 7 31.96 -9.87 -7.16
CA GLN A 7 30.58 -10.26 -7.46
C GLN A 7 29.64 -9.39 -6.64
N GLY A 8 28.78 -8.62 -7.32
CA GLY A 8 27.66 -7.95 -6.67
C GLY A 8 26.78 -8.97 -5.91
N PRO A 9 25.94 -8.51 -4.96
CA PRO A 9 25.08 -9.41 -4.20
C PRO A 9 24.29 -10.31 -5.16
N ALA A 10 24.32 -11.62 -4.90
CA ALA A 10 23.61 -12.60 -5.71
C ALA A 10 22.13 -12.21 -5.83
N ALA A 11 21.56 -12.32 -7.03
CA ALA A 11 20.15 -12.07 -7.24
C ALA A 11 19.33 -13.00 -6.32
N PRO A 12 18.30 -12.49 -5.63
CA PRO A 12 17.50 -13.30 -4.73
C PRO A 12 16.90 -14.51 -5.44
N THR A 13 16.97 -15.68 -4.80
CA THR A 13 16.36 -16.91 -5.33
C THR A 13 14.83 -16.81 -5.20
N PRO A 14 14.07 -16.96 -6.30
CA PRO A 14 12.61 -16.96 -6.25
C PRO A 14 12.08 -18.02 -5.28
N TRP A 15 10.90 -17.78 -4.69
CA TRP A 15 10.26 -18.70 -3.74
C TRP A 15 9.03 -19.42 -4.35
N PRO A 16 9.22 -20.34 -5.31
CA PRO A 16 8.16 -20.83 -6.20
C PRO A 16 7.03 -21.59 -5.47
N GLU A 17 7.35 -22.27 -4.38
CA GLU A 17 6.35 -23.02 -3.57
C GLU A 17 5.38 -22.09 -2.83
N LEU A 18 5.78 -20.83 -2.61
CA LEU A 18 4.92 -19.76 -2.11
C LEU A 18 4.51 -18.77 -3.21
N SER A 19 4.91 -18.96 -4.47
CA SER A 19 4.67 -17.99 -5.56
C SER A 19 3.35 -18.19 -6.30
N SER A 20 2.44 -19.04 -5.80
CA SER A 20 1.07 -19.04 -6.31
C SER A 20 0.51 -17.63 -6.16
N ALA A 21 0.26 -16.93 -7.27
CA ALA A 21 -0.24 -15.58 -7.25
C ALA A 21 -1.52 -15.53 -6.39
N PRO A 22 -1.64 -14.59 -5.44
CA PRO A 22 -2.87 -14.41 -4.70
C PRO A 22 -4.00 -14.22 -5.71
N VAL A 23 -5.02 -15.08 -5.65
CA VAL A 23 -6.17 -14.94 -6.55
C VAL A 23 -7.13 -13.98 -5.88
N LEU A 24 -6.99 -12.68 -6.20
CA LEU A 24 -7.90 -11.62 -5.71
C LEU A 24 -9.30 -11.69 -6.35
N ARG A 25 -9.65 -12.82 -6.97
CA ARG A 25 -10.98 -13.03 -7.54
C ARG A 25 -11.92 -13.53 -6.45
N PRO A 26 -13.16 -13.03 -6.42
CA PRO A 26 -14.20 -13.61 -5.60
C PRO A 26 -14.58 -14.95 -6.23
N GLY A 27 -13.87 -16.01 -5.87
CA GLY A 27 -14.31 -17.36 -6.22
C GLY A 27 -15.57 -17.67 -5.41
N ASP A 28 -16.68 -17.92 -6.12
CA ASP A 28 -17.92 -18.45 -5.55
C ASP A 28 -17.72 -19.85 -4.93
N ASP A 29 -16.60 -20.52 -5.22
CA ASP A 29 -16.23 -21.79 -4.61
C ASP A 29 -15.53 -21.58 -3.26
N ALA A 30 -16.32 -21.42 -2.19
CA ALA A 30 -15.86 -21.57 -0.81
C ALA A 30 -15.30 -22.99 -0.50
N ALA A 31 -15.53 -23.96 -1.40
CA ALA A 31 -15.15 -25.35 -1.21
C ALA A 31 -13.67 -25.65 -1.53
N ALA A 32 -12.97 -24.80 -2.28
CA ALA A 32 -11.64 -25.12 -2.80
C ALA A 32 -10.47 -24.77 -1.86
N ASP A 33 -10.68 -23.94 -0.84
CA ASP A 33 -9.60 -23.30 -0.08
C ASP A 33 -9.83 -23.13 1.43
N GLY A 34 -10.96 -23.60 1.94
CA GLY A 34 -11.24 -23.64 3.38
C GLY A 34 -11.62 -22.30 4.04
N VAL A 35 -11.88 -21.23 3.27
CA VAL A 35 -12.36 -19.94 3.82
C VAL A 35 -13.76 -19.62 3.34
N THR A 36 -14.73 -19.61 4.27
CA THR A 36 -16.11 -19.23 3.96
C THR A 36 -16.26 -17.71 3.94
N VAL A 37 -16.84 -17.17 2.85
CA VAL A 37 -17.16 -15.74 2.73
C VAL A 37 -18.67 -15.55 2.77
N THR A 38 -19.15 -14.70 3.67
CA THR A 38 -20.56 -14.32 3.81
C THR A 38 -20.76 -12.82 3.54
N GLY A 39 -22.01 -12.39 3.40
CA GLY A 39 -22.37 -10.99 3.20
C GLY A 39 -22.55 -10.60 1.72
N PRO A 40 -22.91 -9.34 1.45
CA PRO A 40 -23.18 -8.85 0.09
C PRO A 40 -21.92 -8.80 -0.77
N ARG A 41 -22.09 -9.03 -2.08
CA ARG A 41 -21.02 -8.90 -3.10
C ARG A 41 -20.79 -7.45 -3.58
N ARG A 42 -21.65 -6.51 -3.16
CA ARG A 42 -21.57 -5.08 -3.51
C ARG A 42 -21.93 -4.24 -2.28
N ILE A 43 -21.03 -3.36 -1.86
CA ILE A 43 -21.20 -2.47 -0.69
C ILE A 43 -20.96 -1.02 -1.11
N TRP A 44 -19.83 -0.77 -1.74
CA TRP A 44 -19.45 0.45 -2.40
C TRP A 44 -20.01 0.54 -3.82
N ALA A 45 -20.41 1.74 -4.19
CA ALA A 45 -20.74 2.06 -5.57
C ALA A 45 -19.47 2.42 -6.35
N GLY A 46 -19.43 2.07 -7.62
CA GLY A 46 -18.37 2.50 -8.52
C GLY A 46 -18.21 1.61 -9.75
N PRO A 47 -17.41 2.09 -10.72
CA PRO A 47 -17.12 1.37 -11.95
C PRO A 47 -16.11 0.22 -11.80
N LEU A 48 -15.43 0.07 -10.66
CA LEU A 48 -14.45 -0.98 -10.40
C LEU A 48 -14.89 -1.88 -9.23
N ASP A 49 -14.57 -3.18 -9.30
CA ASP A 49 -14.90 -4.18 -8.26
C ASP A 49 -13.98 -4.05 -7.03
N VAL A 50 -14.20 -3.01 -6.24
CA VAL A 50 -13.45 -2.74 -5.01
C VAL A 50 -13.73 -3.81 -3.95
N GLU A 51 -14.93 -4.38 -3.92
CA GLU A 51 -15.30 -5.49 -3.03
C GLU A 51 -14.48 -6.75 -3.29
N ALA A 52 -14.30 -7.13 -4.56
CA ALA A 52 -13.44 -8.25 -4.92
C ALA A 52 -12.01 -8.05 -4.43
N LEU A 53 -11.44 -6.85 -4.66
CA LEU A 53 -10.10 -6.52 -4.18
C LEU A 53 -10.01 -6.63 -2.66
N ALA A 54 -10.96 -6.01 -1.95
CA ALA A 54 -10.97 -5.98 -0.50
C ALA A 54 -11.15 -7.38 0.10
N VAL A 55 -12.19 -8.10 -0.30
CA VAL A 55 -12.46 -9.47 0.18
C VAL A 55 -11.34 -10.41 -0.21
N GLY A 56 -10.82 -10.33 -1.43
CA GLY A 56 -9.71 -11.14 -1.91
C GLY A 56 -8.45 -10.95 -1.07
N SER A 57 -8.05 -9.69 -0.80
CA SER A 57 -6.86 -9.42 0.01
C SER A 57 -6.99 -9.90 1.45
N VAL A 58 -8.17 -9.73 2.08
CA VAL A 58 -8.42 -10.25 3.44
C VAL A 58 -8.51 -11.78 3.45
N ARG A 59 -9.07 -12.41 2.41
CA ARG A 59 -9.13 -13.88 2.26
C ARG A 59 -7.74 -14.48 2.19
N GLU A 60 -6.82 -13.84 1.47
CA GLU A 60 -5.43 -14.27 1.40
C GLU A 60 -4.72 -14.16 2.76
N ALA A 61 -4.97 -13.08 3.50
CA ALA A 61 -4.47 -12.95 4.88
C ALA A 61 -5.06 -14.03 5.82
N ALA A 62 -6.36 -14.31 5.72
CA ALA A 62 -7.04 -15.35 6.48
C ALA A 62 -6.47 -16.75 6.20
N ARG A 63 -6.27 -17.10 4.92
CA ARG A 63 -5.63 -18.36 4.50
C ARG A 63 -4.22 -18.48 5.07
N ALA A 64 -3.44 -17.41 4.98
CA ALA A 64 -2.07 -17.38 5.50
C ALA A 64 -2.02 -17.56 7.03
N ALA A 65 -2.97 -16.96 7.75
CA ALA A 65 -3.10 -17.14 9.19
C ALA A 65 -3.48 -18.59 9.56
N ALA A 66 -4.41 -19.20 8.83
CA ALA A 66 -4.80 -20.61 9.03
C ALA A 66 -3.63 -21.56 8.77
N ALA A 67 -2.94 -21.39 7.64
CA ALA A 67 -1.77 -22.21 7.29
C ALA A 67 -0.65 -22.09 8.34
N LEU A 68 -0.39 -20.89 8.87
CA LEU A 68 0.55 -20.71 9.96
C LEU A 68 0.09 -21.41 11.25
N ALA A 69 -1.19 -21.32 11.58
CA ALA A 69 -1.74 -21.98 12.76
C ALA A 69 -1.65 -23.52 12.67
N ASP A 70 -1.93 -24.09 11.49
CA ASP A 70 -1.76 -25.52 11.19
C ASP A 70 -0.30 -25.95 11.38
N ARG A 71 0.66 -25.18 10.82
CA ARG A 71 2.11 -25.45 10.98
C ARG A 71 2.58 -25.36 12.43
N ARG A 72 1.83 -24.67 13.28
CA ARG A 72 2.08 -24.52 14.72
C ARG A 72 1.28 -25.50 15.58
N GLY A 73 0.61 -26.47 14.95
CA GLY A 73 -0.13 -27.53 15.65
C GLY A 73 -1.47 -27.11 16.23
N ALA A 74 -2.00 -25.95 15.85
CA ALA A 74 -3.26 -25.41 16.35
C ALA A 74 -4.19 -25.00 15.20
N PRO A 75 -4.72 -25.97 14.43
CA PRO A 75 -5.51 -25.69 13.24
C PRO A 75 -6.76 -24.86 13.54
N ARG A 76 -7.08 -23.92 12.64
CA ARG A 76 -8.18 -22.96 12.84
C ARG A 76 -9.12 -22.96 11.63
N TRP A 77 -10.41 -22.91 11.91
CA TRP A 77 -11.41 -22.57 10.90
C TRP A 77 -11.52 -21.04 10.78
N VAL A 78 -11.60 -20.55 9.54
CA VAL A 78 -11.66 -19.10 9.26
C VAL A 78 -12.84 -18.80 8.34
N SER A 79 -13.56 -17.73 8.67
CA SER A 79 -14.59 -17.15 7.82
C SER A 79 -14.48 -15.64 7.79
N LEU A 80 -15.07 -15.05 6.75
CA LEU A 80 -15.08 -13.61 6.51
C LEU A 80 -16.52 -13.17 6.26
N ASP A 81 -16.86 -11.99 6.75
CA ASP A 81 -18.06 -11.29 6.33
C ASP A 81 -17.66 -10.03 5.55
N SER A 82 -18.18 -9.86 4.33
CA SER A 82 -17.83 -8.73 3.47
C SER A 82 -18.18 -7.38 4.09
N ARG A 83 -19.15 -7.31 5.02
CA ARG A 83 -19.47 -6.07 5.75
C ARG A 83 -18.37 -5.71 6.75
N HIS A 84 -17.78 -6.71 7.41
CA HIS A 84 -16.64 -6.47 8.31
C HIS A 84 -15.39 -6.08 7.53
N VAL A 85 -15.17 -6.69 6.36
CA VAL A 85 -14.09 -6.29 5.45
C VAL A 85 -14.28 -4.83 5.02
N ALA A 86 -15.50 -4.44 4.61
CA ALA A 86 -15.76 -3.07 4.22
C ALA A 86 -15.56 -2.07 5.38
N ALA A 87 -16.01 -2.42 6.59
CA ALA A 87 -15.78 -1.59 7.78
C ALA A 87 -14.29 -1.44 8.11
N ALA A 88 -13.48 -2.48 7.88
CA ALA A 88 -12.02 -2.43 8.09
C ALA A 88 -11.31 -1.58 7.03
N PHE A 89 -11.82 -1.53 5.80
CA PHE A 89 -11.33 -0.65 4.72
C PHE A 89 -11.82 0.80 4.86
N ASP A 90 -12.79 1.06 5.74
CA ASP A 90 -13.35 2.39 6.01
C ASP A 90 -13.21 2.78 7.50
N ASP A 91 -12.24 2.16 8.19
CA ASP A 91 -12.02 2.29 9.63
C ASP A 91 -11.88 3.74 10.11
N PHE A 92 -11.16 4.56 9.35
CA PHE A 92 -10.94 5.98 9.64
C PHE A 92 -12.27 6.77 9.75
N ARG A 93 -13.30 6.41 8.96
CA ARG A 93 -14.64 7.03 9.06
C ARG A 93 -15.41 6.56 10.29
N HIS A 94 -15.12 5.37 10.80
CA HIS A 94 -15.75 4.79 11.98
C HIS A 94 -15.06 5.20 13.29
N LEU A 95 -13.77 5.53 13.26
CA LEU A 95 -13.02 5.93 14.43
C LEU A 95 -13.60 7.18 15.09
N ARG A 96 -13.67 7.18 16.42
CA ARG A 96 -14.00 8.35 17.24
C ARG A 96 -12.98 8.49 18.35
N VAL A 97 -12.37 9.66 18.47
CA VAL A 97 -11.42 10.00 19.54
C VAL A 97 -12.11 11.01 20.46
N ALA A 98 -12.52 10.57 21.65
CA ALA A 98 -13.33 11.39 22.57
C ALA A 98 -14.56 12.03 21.88
N GLY A 99 -15.24 11.26 21.00
CA GLY A 99 -16.41 11.72 20.24
C GLY A 99 -16.08 12.49 18.95
N ARG A 100 -14.84 12.91 18.73
CA ARG A 100 -14.39 13.62 17.51
C ARG A 100 -14.11 12.63 16.38
N ALA A 101 -14.56 12.97 15.16
CA ALA A 101 -14.16 12.28 13.95
C ALA A 101 -12.74 12.75 13.51
N PRO A 102 -11.84 11.82 13.15
CA PRO A 102 -10.52 12.15 12.61
C PRO A 102 -10.56 12.93 11.28
N GLU A 103 -9.53 13.75 11.03
CA GLU A 103 -9.38 14.51 9.77
C GLU A 103 -8.37 13.83 8.83
N ALA A 104 -8.81 13.50 7.61
CA ALA A 104 -8.02 12.71 6.65
C ALA A 104 -7.17 13.55 5.67
N TRP A 105 -7.56 14.80 5.41
CA TRP A 105 -7.04 15.56 4.26
C TRP A 105 -6.73 17.00 4.61
N ALA A 106 -5.50 17.44 4.30
CA ALA A 106 -5.16 18.85 4.35
C ALA A 106 -5.80 19.62 3.19
N PRO A 107 -6.06 20.94 3.35
CA PRO A 107 -6.80 21.74 2.36
C PRO A 107 -6.21 21.76 0.94
N LEU A 108 -4.89 21.64 0.81
CA LEU A 108 -4.19 21.64 -0.48
C LEU A 108 -4.10 20.26 -1.14
N SER A 109 -4.45 19.18 -0.44
CA SER A 109 -4.44 17.81 -0.96
C SER A 109 -5.68 17.51 -1.79
N THR A 110 -5.73 18.11 -2.98
CA THR A 110 -6.89 18.04 -3.87
C THR A 110 -6.51 17.93 -5.34
N PHE A 111 -7.53 17.87 -6.20
CA PHE A 111 -7.38 17.98 -7.64
C PHE A 111 -7.38 19.45 -8.06
N TYR A 112 -6.46 19.81 -8.92
CA TYR A 112 -6.37 21.13 -9.55
C TYR A 112 -6.48 20.98 -11.07
N PRO A 113 -7.30 21.80 -11.75
CA PRO A 113 -7.29 21.87 -13.19
C PRO A 113 -5.98 22.49 -13.67
N ALA A 114 -5.34 21.84 -14.63
CA ALA A 114 -4.13 22.30 -15.30
C ALA A 114 -4.48 22.77 -16.73
N ALA A 115 -3.52 23.33 -17.45
CA ALA A 115 -3.74 23.87 -18.81
C ALA A 115 -4.29 22.82 -19.81
N ASP A 116 -3.91 21.56 -19.64
CA ASP A 116 -4.22 20.45 -20.57
C ASP A 116 -4.84 19.22 -19.86
N GLY A 117 -5.30 19.37 -18.61
CA GLY A 117 -5.82 18.25 -17.84
C GLY A 117 -5.99 18.54 -16.35
N TRP A 118 -5.65 17.55 -15.53
CA TRP A 118 -5.78 17.63 -14.08
C TRP A 118 -4.51 17.15 -13.39
N VAL A 119 -4.22 17.71 -12.23
CA VAL A 119 -3.16 17.27 -11.34
C VAL A 119 -3.74 16.96 -9.98
N ARG A 120 -3.39 15.81 -9.41
CA ARG A 120 -3.59 15.54 -7.98
C ARG A 120 -2.34 15.89 -7.23
N VAL A 121 -2.49 16.63 -6.14
CA VAL A 121 -1.40 16.95 -5.22
C VAL A 121 -1.65 16.30 -3.87
N HIS A 122 -0.59 15.86 -3.20
CA HIS A 122 -0.64 15.35 -1.83
C HIS A 122 0.22 16.21 -0.92
N ALA A 123 -0.43 17.10 -0.17
CA ALA A 123 0.16 18.10 0.72
C ALA A 123 -0.30 17.91 2.18
N ASN A 124 -0.63 16.67 2.59
CA ASN A 124 -1.08 16.37 3.96
C ASN A 124 0.00 16.61 5.03
N TYR A 125 1.27 16.52 4.65
CA TYR A 125 2.39 16.76 5.56
C TYR A 125 2.98 18.15 5.32
N PRO A 126 3.40 18.88 6.37
CA PRO A 126 3.98 20.22 6.23
C PRO A 126 5.14 20.30 5.23
N HIS A 127 6.03 19.30 5.20
CA HIS A 127 7.15 19.26 4.25
C HIS A 127 6.70 19.03 2.80
N HIS A 128 5.62 18.29 2.56
CA HIS A 128 5.05 18.14 1.22
C HIS A 128 4.33 19.41 0.76
N ARG A 129 3.60 20.09 1.66
CA ARG A 129 3.02 21.41 1.40
C ARG A 129 4.10 22.43 1.00
N ARG A 130 5.16 22.53 1.81
CA ARG A 130 6.28 23.44 1.52
C ARG A 130 6.91 23.16 0.15
N ALA A 131 7.11 21.89 -0.18
CA ALA A 131 7.64 21.49 -1.49
C ALA A 131 6.70 21.88 -2.65
N LEU A 132 5.38 21.69 -2.50
CA LEU A 132 4.38 22.12 -3.46
C LEU A 132 4.46 23.65 -3.70
N LEU A 133 4.39 24.43 -2.62
CA LEU A 133 4.36 25.89 -2.71
C LEU A 133 5.66 26.42 -3.33
N THR A 134 6.82 25.87 -2.91
CA THR A 134 8.12 26.20 -3.50
C THR A 134 8.18 25.87 -4.99
N ALA A 135 7.69 24.71 -5.41
CA ALA A 135 7.69 24.29 -6.82
C ALA A 135 6.83 25.19 -7.72
N LEU A 136 5.83 25.86 -7.15
CA LEU A 136 4.94 26.80 -7.83
C LEU A 136 5.38 28.26 -7.67
N GLY A 137 6.49 28.53 -6.99
CA GLY A 137 6.97 29.90 -6.74
C GLY A 137 6.11 30.68 -5.73
N LEU A 138 5.40 29.97 -4.85
CA LEU A 138 4.52 30.54 -3.82
C LEU A 138 5.20 30.54 -2.45
N PRO A 139 4.77 31.39 -1.49
CA PRO A 139 5.30 31.40 -0.14
C PRO A 139 5.20 30.01 0.53
N PRO A 140 6.28 29.46 1.11
CA PRO A 140 6.37 28.05 1.53
C PRO A 140 5.47 27.63 2.70
N ASP A 141 4.97 28.59 3.48
CA ASP A 141 4.23 28.36 4.74
C ASP A 141 2.82 28.95 4.74
N ASP A 142 2.27 29.25 3.56
CA ASP A 142 0.91 29.78 3.43
C ASP A 142 -0.15 28.68 3.34
N ASP A 143 -0.81 28.40 4.46
CA ASP A 143 -1.92 27.43 4.55
C ASP A 143 -3.20 27.90 3.82
N GLY A 144 -3.30 29.20 3.50
CA GLY A 144 -4.40 29.82 2.75
C GLY A 144 -4.18 29.85 1.23
N ALA A 145 -3.05 29.36 0.73
CA ALA A 145 -2.61 29.51 -0.66
C ALA A 145 -3.44 28.76 -1.71
N ARG A 146 -4.60 28.16 -1.36
CA ARG A 146 -5.38 27.30 -2.28
C ARG A 146 -5.74 27.98 -3.59
N ALA A 147 -6.14 29.25 -3.55
CA ALA A 147 -6.47 30.01 -4.75
C ALA A 147 -5.23 30.26 -5.63
N ALA A 148 -4.11 30.65 -5.03
CA ALA A 148 -2.85 30.88 -5.73
C ALA A 148 -2.27 29.59 -6.33
N VAL A 149 -2.40 28.46 -5.61
CA VAL A 149 -2.04 27.13 -6.15
C VAL A 149 -2.91 26.80 -7.36
N ALA A 150 -4.22 27.02 -7.28
CA ALA A 150 -5.12 26.75 -8.40
C ALA A 150 -4.78 27.60 -9.64
N GLU A 151 -4.49 28.89 -9.45
CA GLU A 151 -4.05 29.78 -10.54
C GLU A 151 -2.72 29.33 -11.15
N ALA A 152 -1.72 29.02 -10.33
CA ALA A 152 -0.40 28.58 -10.79
C ALA A 152 -0.47 27.23 -11.54
N VAL A 153 -1.29 26.28 -11.06
CA VAL A 153 -1.48 24.99 -11.75
C VAL A 153 -2.23 25.18 -13.07
N ALA A 154 -3.26 26.03 -13.10
CA ALA A 154 -4.05 26.28 -14.32
C ALA A 154 -3.22 26.87 -15.47
N ALA A 155 -2.13 27.58 -15.16
CA ALA A 155 -1.23 28.18 -16.14
C ALA A 155 -0.21 27.19 -16.74
N LEU A 156 -0.10 25.95 -16.24
CA LEU A 156 0.93 25.00 -16.62
C LEU A 156 0.33 23.68 -17.14
N PRO A 157 1.01 22.99 -18.08
CA PRO A 157 0.66 21.62 -18.43
C PRO A 157 0.76 20.70 -17.20
N ALA A 158 -0.16 19.74 -17.08
CA ALA A 158 -0.28 18.85 -15.92
C ALA A 158 1.03 18.10 -15.62
N HIS A 159 1.70 17.59 -16.66
CA HIS A 159 2.98 16.91 -16.51
C HIS A 159 4.10 17.85 -16.06
N THR A 160 4.07 19.14 -16.46
CA THR A 160 5.05 20.12 -15.99
C THR A 160 4.91 20.34 -14.48
N VAL A 161 3.68 20.42 -13.97
CA VAL A 161 3.42 20.55 -12.53
C VAL A 161 3.88 19.30 -11.78
N GLU A 162 3.54 18.10 -12.28
CA GLU A 162 4.01 16.82 -11.72
C GLU A 162 5.53 16.79 -11.57
N THR A 163 6.26 17.09 -12.65
CA THR A 163 7.73 17.07 -12.66
C THR A 163 8.32 18.13 -11.71
N ARG A 164 7.80 19.37 -11.73
CA ARG A 164 8.31 20.44 -10.84
C ARG A 164 8.09 20.10 -9.36
N VAL A 165 6.90 19.64 -9.00
CA VAL A 165 6.57 19.31 -7.61
C VAL A 165 7.40 18.12 -7.11
N ARG A 166 7.58 17.08 -7.94
CA ARG A 166 8.43 15.93 -7.59
C ARG A 166 9.90 16.31 -7.44
N ALA A 167 10.43 17.13 -8.36
CA ALA A 167 11.81 17.63 -8.29
C ALA A 167 12.07 18.46 -7.01
N ALA A 168 11.06 19.15 -6.50
CA ALA A 168 11.14 19.86 -5.22
C ALA A 168 10.97 18.96 -3.98
N GLY A 169 10.86 17.64 -4.15
CA GLY A 169 10.62 16.67 -3.08
C GLY A 169 9.17 16.57 -2.62
N GLY A 170 8.25 17.21 -3.35
CA GLY A 170 6.80 17.14 -3.14
C GLY A 170 6.17 15.91 -3.78
N VAL A 171 4.84 15.87 -3.79
CA VAL A 171 4.08 14.73 -4.29
C VAL A 171 2.92 15.19 -5.15
N ALA A 172 2.99 14.88 -6.45
CA ALA A 172 1.94 15.16 -7.40
C ALA A 172 1.88 14.07 -8.48
N ALA A 173 0.69 13.90 -9.08
CA ALA A 173 0.52 13.12 -10.30
C ALA A 173 -0.34 13.87 -11.30
N ALA A 174 0.12 13.91 -12.54
CA ALA A 174 -0.71 14.28 -13.68
C ALA A 174 -1.73 13.16 -13.92
N LEU A 175 -2.99 13.53 -14.12
CA LEU A 175 -4.06 12.60 -14.44
C LEU A 175 -3.75 11.88 -15.75
N ARG A 176 -3.87 10.55 -15.72
CA ARG A 176 -3.74 9.69 -16.90
C ARG A 176 -5.00 8.84 -17.05
N THR A 177 -5.26 8.37 -18.26
CA THR A 177 -6.21 7.27 -18.50
C THR A 177 -5.50 5.91 -18.30
N PRO A 178 -6.23 4.80 -18.11
CA PRO A 178 -5.62 3.47 -18.06
C PRO A 178 -4.79 3.12 -19.32
N ALA A 179 -5.17 3.64 -20.49
CA ALA A 179 -4.40 3.45 -21.72
C ALA A 179 -3.07 4.22 -21.70
N GLN A 180 -3.10 5.49 -21.27
CA GLN A 180 -1.88 6.29 -21.10
C GLN A 180 -0.94 5.69 -20.05
N TRP A 181 -1.47 5.17 -18.94
CA TRP A 181 -0.64 4.50 -17.94
C TRP A 181 0.03 3.24 -18.48
N ARG A 182 -0.69 2.38 -19.21
CA ARG A 182 -0.10 1.19 -19.85
C ARG A 182 1.00 1.52 -20.87
N ALA A 183 0.92 2.69 -21.50
CA ALA A 183 1.96 3.17 -22.40
C ALA A 183 3.15 3.82 -21.67
N HIS A 184 2.95 4.30 -20.43
CA HIS A 184 3.98 4.92 -19.62
C HIS A 184 5.07 3.90 -19.23
N GLU A 185 6.32 4.34 -19.16
CA GLU A 185 7.46 3.46 -18.83
C GLU A 185 7.28 2.75 -17.49
N GLN A 186 6.96 3.49 -16.42
CA GLN A 186 6.68 2.90 -15.11
C GLN A 186 5.48 1.94 -15.15
N GLY A 187 4.45 2.25 -15.94
CA GLY A 187 3.25 1.43 -16.00
C GLY A 187 3.50 0.06 -16.63
N ARG A 188 4.38 -0.01 -17.63
CA ARG A 188 4.86 -1.27 -18.22
C ARG A 188 5.64 -2.11 -17.21
N LEU A 189 6.61 -1.49 -16.52
CA LEU A 189 7.41 -2.18 -15.51
C LEU A 189 6.55 -2.72 -14.37
N VAL A 190 5.58 -1.94 -13.90
CA VAL A 190 4.64 -2.36 -12.86
C VAL A 190 3.75 -3.52 -13.34
N ALA A 191 3.32 -3.53 -14.60
CA ALA A 191 2.48 -4.60 -15.12
C ALA A 191 3.18 -5.98 -15.11
N ASP A 192 4.51 -5.98 -15.28
CA ASP A 192 5.33 -7.20 -15.29
C ASP A 192 5.72 -7.69 -13.88
N LEU A 193 5.48 -6.91 -12.83
CA LEU A 193 5.77 -7.33 -11.45
C LEU A 193 4.79 -8.43 -11.00
N PRO A 194 5.23 -9.39 -10.18
CA PRO A 194 4.30 -10.22 -9.44
C PRO A 194 3.50 -9.37 -8.44
N LEU A 195 2.27 -9.79 -8.12
CA LEU A 195 1.46 -9.10 -7.11
C LEU A 195 2.15 -9.07 -5.73
N VAL A 196 2.80 -10.19 -5.38
CA VAL A 196 3.69 -10.31 -4.23
C VAL A 196 4.96 -10.96 -4.73
N ASP A 197 6.05 -10.20 -4.77
CA ASP A 197 7.38 -10.71 -5.11
C ASP A 197 7.98 -11.40 -3.88
N LEU A 198 8.35 -12.67 -4.00
CA LEU A 198 8.89 -13.46 -2.90
C LEU A 198 10.26 -14.01 -3.26
N ALA A 199 11.21 -13.69 -2.40
CA ALA A 199 12.60 -14.12 -2.49
C ALA A 199 13.04 -14.77 -1.18
N ARG A 200 13.73 -15.90 -1.27
CA ARG A 200 14.30 -16.59 -0.11
C ARG A 200 15.80 -16.38 0.00
N THR A 201 16.31 -16.58 1.19
CA THR A 201 17.74 -16.78 1.44
C THR A 201 18.04 -18.28 1.55
N ASP A 202 19.33 -18.65 1.53
CA ASP A 202 19.75 -20.04 1.76
C ASP A 202 20.04 -20.33 3.24
N ALA A 203 19.46 -19.55 4.17
CA ALA A 203 19.61 -19.81 5.60
C ALA A 203 18.87 -21.11 6.02
N PRO A 204 19.42 -21.86 6.99
CA PRO A 204 18.69 -22.97 7.58
C PRO A 204 17.40 -22.48 8.20
N GLY A 205 16.32 -23.18 7.89
CA GLY A 205 15.00 -22.83 8.39
C GLY A 205 14.83 -23.03 9.89
N ARG A 206 13.89 -22.30 10.47
CA ARG A 206 13.45 -22.46 11.87
C ARG A 206 11.96 -22.75 11.89
N ALA A 207 11.59 -23.92 12.42
CA ALA A 207 10.20 -24.25 12.64
C ALA A 207 9.54 -23.24 13.60
N PRO A 208 8.32 -22.77 13.30
CA PRO A 208 7.58 -21.93 14.22
C PRO A 208 7.24 -22.73 15.47
N ALA A 209 7.42 -22.16 16.65
CA ALA A 209 7.14 -22.85 17.91
C ALA A 209 5.64 -23.17 18.03
N PRO A 210 5.25 -24.34 18.55
CA PRO A 210 3.84 -24.62 18.82
C PRO A 210 3.20 -23.56 19.72
N THR A 211 1.90 -23.32 19.54
CA THR A 211 1.13 -22.38 20.37
C THR A 211 -0.35 -22.74 20.39
N ASP A 212 -0.97 -22.71 21.57
CA ASP A 212 -2.43 -22.84 21.72
C ASP A 212 -3.15 -21.47 21.63
N GLY A 213 -2.38 -20.38 21.62
CA GLY A 213 -2.86 -19.00 21.52
C GLY A 213 -3.11 -18.52 20.10
N PRO A 214 -3.14 -17.18 19.89
CA PRO A 214 -3.23 -16.60 18.55
C PRO A 214 -2.09 -17.06 17.62
N PRO A 215 -2.29 -17.12 16.29
CA PRO A 215 -1.32 -17.70 15.34
C PRO A 215 0.08 -17.06 15.36
N LEU A 216 0.16 -15.77 15.70
CA LEU A 216 1.42 -15.02 15.78
C LEU A 216 1.94 -14.85 17.21
N ALA A 217 1.38 -15.55 18.19
CA ALA A 217 1.89 -15.52 19.56
C ALA A 217 3.40 -15.84 19.60
N GLY A 218 4.15 -14.95 20.27
CA GLY A 218 5.61 -15.05 20.41
C GLY A 218 6.42 -14.56 19.20
N VAL A 219 5.78 -14.13 18.11
CA VAL A 219 6.47 -13.51 16.96
C VAL A 219 6.76 -12.05 17.27
N ARG A 220 8.01 -11.61 17.06
CA ARG A 220 8.42 -10.21 17.26
C ARG A 220 8.55 -9.48 15.93
N VAL A 221 7.84 -8.36 15.79
CA VAL A 221 7.79 -7.56 14.56
C VAL A 221 8.36 -6.17 14.83
N LEU A 222 9.39 -5.80 14.07
CA LEU A 222 9.88 -4.41 14.01
C LEU A 222 9.20 -3.70 12.83
N ASP A 223 8.40 -2.69 13.15
CA ASP A 223 7.59 -1.93 12.19
C ASP A 223 8.28 -0.57 11.89
N LEU A 224 8.86 -0.46 10.70
CA LEU A 224 9.40 0.77 10.10
C LEU A 224 8.49 1.28 8.98
N THR A 225 7.19 1.12 9.12
CA THR A 225 6.20 1.57 8.13
C THR A 225 5.55 2.87 8.55
N ARG A 226 4.87 3.52 7.62
CA ARG A 226 4.16 4.80 7.80
C ARG A 226 2.92 4.83 6.90
N VAL A 227 2.10 5.87 7.05
CA VAL A 227 0.89 6.05 6.22
C VAL A 227 -0.17 5.00 6.56
N LEU A 228 -0.61 4.18 5.61
CA LEU A 228 -1.76 3.27 5.79
C LEU A 228 -1.42 1.81 5.47
N ALA A 229 -0.84 1.50 4.31
CA ALA A 229 -0.62 0.11 3.88
C ALA A 229 0.24 -0.71 4.85
N GLY A 230 1.44 -0.25 5.16
CA GLY A 230 2.32 -0.93 6.12
C GLY A 230 1.73 -1.00 7.53
N PRO A 231 1.20 0.11 8.08
CA PRO A 231 0.56 0.10 9.39
C PRO A 231 -0.67 -0.80 9.47
N THR A 232 -1.42 -0.98 8.37
CA THR A 232 -2.51 -1.96 8.25
C THR A 232 -1.97 -3.38 8.36
N ALA A 233 -0.88 -3.70 7.66
CA ALA A 233 -0.23 -5.00 7.75
C ALA A 233 0.21 -5.30 9.19
N THR A 234 0.92 -4.38 9.83
CA THR A 234 1.46 -4.60 11.17
C THR A 234 0.39 -4.57 12.25
N ARG A 235 -0.70 -3.81 12.07
CA ARG A 235 -1.89 -3.88 12.93
C ARG A 235 -2.55 -5.26 12.85
N LEU A 236 -2.69 -5.83 11.66
CA LEU A 236 -3.19 -7.20 11.48
C LEU A 236 -2.29 -8.22 12.22
N LEU A 237 -0.97 -8.13 12.04
CA LEU A 237 -0.03 -9.02 12.72
C LEU A 237 -0.16 -8.93 14.25
N GLY A 238 -0.26 -7.71 14.79
CA GLY A 238 -0.48 -7.47 16.22
C GLY A 238 -1.82 -8.02 16.71
N ALA A 239 -2.90 -7.81 15.96
CA ALA A 239 -4.23 -8.34 16.29
C ALA A 239 -4.27 -9.87 16.32
N LEU A 240 -3.39 -10.53 15.56
CA LEU A 240 -3.19 -11.98 15.54
C LEU A 240 -2.14 -12.47 16.56
N GLY A 241 -1.68 -11.60 17.47
CA GLY A 241 -0.88 -11.92 18.64
C GLY A 241 0.62 -11.67 18.53
N ALA A 242 1.10 -11.03 17.46
CA ALA A 242 2.50 -10.63 17.36
C ALA A 242 2.83 -9.50 18.36
N ASP A 243 4.06 -9.51 18.89
CA ASP A 243 4.61 -8.37 19.60
C ASP A 243 5.18 -7.36 18.59
N VAL A 244 4.40 -6.32 18.30
CA VAL A 244 4.74 -5.31 17.30
C VAL A 244 5.26 -4.04 17.97
N LEU A 245 6.49 -3.66 17.61
CA LEU A 245 7.08 -2.38 17.97
C LEU A 245 7.29 -1.52 16.72
N ARG A 246 6.55 -0.42 16.65
CA ARG A 246 6.70 0.61 15.63
C ARG A 246 7.74 1.64 16.03
N ILE A 247 8.64 1.98 15.11
CA ILE A 247 9.65 3.04 15.30
C ILE A 247 9.37 4.19 14.34
N ASP A 248 9.12 5.37 14.90
CA ASP A 248 8.95 6.62 14.15
C ASP A 248 10.18 7.54 14.29
N PRO A 249 10.58 8.27 13.24
CA PRO A 249 11.65 9.27 13.33
C PRO A 249 11.16 10.55 14.03
N PRO A 250 12.01 11.26 14.79
CA PRO A 250 11.60 12.47 15.51
C PRO A 250 11.25 13.65 14.58
N ASP A 251 12.00 13.84 13.50
CA ASP A 251 11.90 15.06 12.67
C ASP A 251 10.75 15.03 11.66
N ASN A 252 10.12 13.88 11.48
CA ASN A 252 8.99 13.71 10.58
C ASN A 252 7.91 12.90 11.29
N PRO A 253 7.21 13.47 12.30
CA PRO A 253 6.19 12.74 13.02
C PRO A 253 5.06 12.28 12.09
N GLU A 254 4.40 11.19 12.46
CA GLU A 254 3.18 10.75 11.78
C GLU A 254 2.02 11.70 12.08
N LEU A 255 1.07 11.84 11.14
CA LEU A 255 -0.16 12.58 11.41
C LEU A 255 -0.90 11.89 12.56
N LEU A 256 -1.23 12.64 13.62
CA LEU A 256 -1.76 12.07 14.87
C LEU A 256 -2.99 11.20 14.63
N ASP A 257 -3.96 11.70 13.86
CA ASP A 257 -5.21 10.98 13.59
C ASP A 257 -4.97 9.66 12.85
N GLN A 258 -4.02 9.63 11.93
CA GLN A 258 -3.62 8.42 11.22
C GLN A 258 -2.82 7.46 12.12
N HIS A 259 -1.98 8.00 13.01
CA HIS A 259 -1.28 7.20 14.02
C HIS A 259 -2.25 6.53 14.98
N LEU A 260 -3.31 7.22 15.41
CA LEU A 260 -4.33 6.67 16.30
C LEU A 260 -5.15 5.57 15.62
N ASP A 261 -5.54 5.77 14.37
CA ASP A 261 -6.33 4.80 13.60
C ASP A 261 -5.56 3.50 13.29
N THR A 262 -4.29 3.63 12.92
CA THR A 262 -3.46 2.49 12.55
C THR A 262 -2.64 1.94 13.72
N GLY A 263 -2.72 2.53 14.91
CA GLY A 263 -1.89 2.23 16.07
C GLY A 263 -2.34 1.06 16.95
N PHE A 264 -3.57 0.55 16.75
CA PHE A 264 -4.11 -0.56 17.55
C PHE A 264 -3.21 -1.81 17.50
N ALA A 265 -3.17 -2.55 18.61
CA ALA A 265 -2.39 -3.78 18.78
C ALA A 265 -0.86 -3.62 18.60
N LYS A 266 -0.34 -2.39 18.72
CA LYS A 266 1.09 -2.09 18.60
C LYS A 266 1.59 -1.27 19.79
N ARG A 267 2.88 -1.38 20.06
CA ARG A 267 3.65 -0.40 20.83
C ARG A 267 4.36 0.54 19.85
N SER A 268 4.57 1.79 20.23
CA SER A 268 5.32 2.76 19.43
C SER A 268 6.45 3.40 20.24
N ALA A 269 7.53 3.73 19.57
CA ALA A 269 8.64 4.51 20.11
C ALA A 269 9.18 5.47 19.05
N VAL A 270 9.72 6.60 19.50
CA VAL A 270 10.46 7.53 18.65
C VAL A 270 11.95 7.19 18.76
N ALA A 271 12.65 7.09 17.63
CA ALA A 271 14.08 6.82 17.62
C ALA A 271 14.78 7.67 16.55
N ASP A 272 15.79 8.43 16.97
CA ASP A 272 16.74 9.06 16.06
C ASP A 272 17.80 8.02 15.65
N LEU A 273 17.75 7.55 14.41
CA LEU A 273 18.70 6.57 13.90
C LEU A 273 20.06 7.18 13.51
N THR A 274 20.21 8.50 13.60
CA THR A 274 21.49 9.21 13.40
C THR A 274 22.32 9.27 14.68
N ASP A 275 21.68 9.17 15.85
CA ASP A 275 22.37 9.00 17.13
C ASP A 275 22.91 7.56 17.25
N PRO A 276 24.24 7.35 17.38
CA PRO A 276 24.83 6.02 17.48
C PRO A 276 24.28 5.18 18.64
N VAL A 277 23.91 5.80 19.77
CA VAL A 277 23.40 5.07 20.95
C VAL A 277 22.00 4.54 20.68
N THR A 278 21.12 5.40 20.20
CA THR A 278 19.76 5.02 19.80
C THR A 278 19.79 4.01 18.66
N ARG A 279 20.68 4.21 17.69
CA ARG A 279 20.91 3.27 16.59
C ARG A 279 21.29 1.87 17.10
N HIS A 280 22.24 1.79 18.02
CA HIS A 280 22.66 0.52 18.61
C HIS A 280 21.48 -0.23 19.26
N ARG A 281 20.61 0.48 20.00
CA ARG A 281 19.40 -0.12 20.60
C ARG A 281 18.43 -0.65 19.56
N VAL A 282 18.26 0.04 18.42
CA VAL A 282 17.41 -0.45 17.32
C VAL A 282 18.02 -1.67 16.65
N ASP A 283 19.34 -1.73 16.51
CA ASP A 283 20.02 -2.94 16.02
C ASP A 283 19.84 -4.12 16.99
N GLU A 284 19.83 -3.91 18.31
CA GLU A 284 19.50 -4.95 19.31
C GLU A 284 18.05 -5.44 19.17
N LEU A 285 17.10 -4.51 18.98
CA LEU A 285 15.70 -4.86 18.71
C LEU A 285 15.56 -5.68 17.43
N LEU A 286 16.24 -5.28 16.36
CA LEU A 286 16.28 -6.00 15.09
C LEU A 286 16.92 -7.39 15.23
N ALA A 287 17.98 -7.52 16.04
CA ALA A 287 18.62 -8.81 16.31
C ALA A 287 17.67 -9.79 17.02
N GLY A 288 16.73 -9.26 17.80
CA GLY A 288 15.68 -10.03 18.48
C GLY A 288 14.38 -10.22 17.68
N ALA A 289 14.25 -9.62 16.49
CA ALA A 289 13.04 -9.67 15.69
C ALA A 289 12.96 -10.95 14.82
N ASP A 290 11.73 -11.36 14.52
CA ASP A 290 11.42 -12.39 13.52
C ASP A 290 11.01 -11.79 12.18
N VAL A 291 10.41 -10.59 12.24
CA VAL A 291 9.90 -9.88 11.08
C VAL A 291 10.36 -8.43 11.12
N LEU A 292 10.82 -7.91 9.98
CA LEU A 292 11.00 -6.50 9.71
C LEU A 292 10.01 -6.07 8.62
N VAL A 293 9.21 -5.04 8.87
CA VAL A 293 8.32 -4.46 7.84
C VAL A 293 8.77 -3.03 7.56
N THR A 294 9.02 -2.69 6.29
CA THR A 294 9.41 -1.34 5.85
C THR A 294 8.43 -0.82 4.80
N GLY A 295 8.14 0.48 4.87
CA GLY A 295 7.25 1.16 3.91
C GLY A 295 7.84 2.43 3.31
N TYR A 296 9.17 2.51 3.30
CA TYR A 296 9.88 3.64 2.72
C TYR A 296 10.16 3.39 1.23
N ARG A 297 10.46 4.48 0.51
CA ARG A 297 10.87 4.38 -0.89
C ARG A 297 12.09 3.46 -1.00
N PRO A 298 12.17 2.59 -2.02
CA PRO A 298 13.35 1.78 -2.29
C PRO A 298 14.65 2.60 -2.15
N GLY A 299 15.62 2.09 -1.38
CA GLY A 299 16.90 2.73 -1.09
C GLY A 299 16.90 3.81 0.01
N ALA A 300 15.73 4.26 0.51
CA ALA A 300 15.67 5.31 1.54
C ALA A 300 16.31 4.90 2.88
N LEU A 301 16.40 3.59 3.14
CA LEU A 301 17.01 3.02 4.35
C LEU A 301 18.43 2.47 4.11
N ALA A 302 18.96 2.56 2.88
CA ALA A 302 20.25 1.98 2.52
C ALA A 302 21.42 2.65 3.27
N GLY A 303 21.37 3.99 3.43
CA GLY A 303 22.36 4.72 4.24
C GLY A 303 22.35 4.35 5.72
N LEU A 304 21.29 3.69 6.18
CA LEU A 304 21.16 3.13 7.52
C LEU A 304 21.43 1.61 7.53
N GLY A 305 21.68 0.93 6.41
CA GLY A 305 21.82 -0.53 6.36
C GLY A 305 20.56 -1.28 6.86
N LEU A 306 19.40 -0.65 6.69
CA LEU A 306 18.07 -1.19 7.07
C LEU A 306 17.22 -1.53 5.82
N ASP A 307 17.83 -1.58 4.64
CA ASP A 307 17.22 -2.20 3.46
C ASP A 307 17.23 -3.74 3.56
N ALA A 308 16.35 -4.41 2.83
CA ALA A 308 16.21 -5.86 2.92
C ALA A 308 17.54 -6.58 2.64
N GLU A 309 18.30 -6.14 1.64
CA GLU A 309 19.59 -6.75 1.26
C GLU A 309 20.61 -6.70 2.41
N ALA A 310 20.86 -5.53 3.01
CA ALA A 310 21.83 -5.41 4.10
C ALA A 310 21.35 -6.09 5.39
N VAL A 311 20.04 -6.10 5.64
CA VAL A 311 19.46 -6.80 6.80
C VAL A 311 19.59 -8.32 6.62
N LEU A 312 19.22 -8.86 5.47
CA LEU A 312 19.27 -10.30 5.20
C LEU A 312 20.71 -10.83 5.10
N ALA A 313 21.67 -10.01 4.65
CA ALA A 313 23.09 -10.38 4.70
C ALA A 313 23.58 -10.62 6.15
N ARG A 314 23.07 -9.85 7.12
CA ARG A 314 23.39 -9.99 8.55
C ARG A 314 22.52 -11.01 9.26
N ARG A 315 21.28 -11.18 8.80
CA ARG A 315 20.20 -11.96 9.43
C ARG A 315 19.45 -12.76 8.37
N PRO A 316 20.08 -13.77 7.75
CA PRO A 316 19.48 -14.49 6.61
C PRO A 316 18.20 -15.23 7.01
N GLY A 317 18.05 -15.64 8.27
CA GLY A 317 16.82 -16.24 8.77
C GLY A 317 15.64 -15.28 8.99
N LEU A 318 15.79 -13.95 8.83
CA LEU A 318 14.73 -12.97 9.08
C LEU A 318 13.68 -12.97 7.96
N VAL A 319 12.41 -12.70 8.30
CA VAL A 319 11.38 -12.36 7.32
C VAL A 319 11.36 -10.84 7.14
N VAL A 320 11.64 -10.36 5.95
CA VAL A 320 11.54 -8.93 5.61
C VAL A 320 10.33 -8.73 4.70
N ALA A 321 9.55 -7.69 4.95
CA ALA A 321 8.51 -7.25 4.03
C ALA A 321 8.72 -5.79 3.68
N GLU A 322 8.84 -5.49 2.40
CA GLU A 322 8.98 -4.13 1.88
C GLU A 322 7.75 -3.80 1.05
N LEU A 323 7.18 -2.61 1.28
CA LEU A 323 6.13 -2.08 0.41
C LEU A 323 6.51 -0.69 -0.11
N SER A 324 6.09 -0.42 -1.34
CA SER A 324 6.34 0.85 -2.01
C SER A 324 5.16 1.25 -2.89
N ALA A 325 5.14 2.50 -3.35
CA ALA A 325 4.08 2.93 -4.25
C ALA A 325 4.24 2.37 -5.67
N TRP A 326 5.46 2.36 -6.21
CA TRP A 326 5.70 2.21 -7.65
C TRP A 326 6.46 0.94 -8.04
N GLY A 327 6.91 0.15 -7.07
CA GLY A 327 7.83 -0.97 -7.31
C GLY A 327 9.30 -0.55 -7.22
N PRO A 328 10.24 -1.52 -7.34
CA PRO A 328 11.65 -1.28 -7.06
C PRO A 328 12.44 -0.66 -8.22
N THR A 329 11.90 -0.65 -9.44
CA THR A 329 12.61 -0.25 -10.66
C THR A 329 11.88 0.84 -11.44
N GLY A 330 12.57 1.40 -12.44
CA GLY A 330 12.00 2.37 -13.36
C GLY A 330 12.11 3.82 -12.89
N PRO A 331 11.65 4.78 -13.71
CA PRO A 331 11.80 6.20 -13.44
C PRO A 331 11.11 6.64 -12.14
N TRP A 332 10.13 5.88 -11.65
CA TRP A 332 9.44 6.19 -10.39
C TRP A 332 9.79 5.22 -9.24
N GLY A 333 10.76 4.32 -9.41
CA GLY A 333 11.13 3.35 -8.36
C GLY A 333 11.57 4.01 -7.04
N HIS A 334 12.15 5.21 -7.10
CA HIS A 334 12.58 5.99 -5.94
C HIS A 334 11.67 7.17 -5.60
N GLU A 335 10.51 7.26 -6.25
CA GLU A 335 9.57 8.36 -6.07
C GLU A 335 8.65 8.17 -4.86
N ARG A 336 8.16 9.27 -4.31
CA ARG A 336 7.10 9.24 -3.29
C ARG A 336 5.79 8.80 -3.93
N GLY A 337 4.94 8.14 -3.15
CA GLY A 337 3.59 7.82 -3.58
C GLY A 337 2.67 7.56 -2.39
N PHE A 338 1.39 7.76 -2.67
CA PHE A 338 0.25 7.59 -1.78
C PHE A 338 -0.86 6.98 -2.62
N ASP A 339 -1.80 6.26 -2.01
CA ASP A 339 -2.92 5.64 -2.74
C ASP A 339 -3.61 6.64 -3.68
N SER A 340 -4.00 7.83 -3.18
CA SER A 340 -4.59 8.88 -4.03
C SER A 340 -3.74 9.31 -5.23
N ILE A 341 -2.41 9.25 -5.14
CA ILE A 341 -1.49 9.60 -6.22
C ILE A 341 -1.36 8.44 -7.22
N VAL A 342 -1.34 7.21 -6.72
CA VAL A 342 -1.39 6.00 -7.55
C VAL A 342 -2.71 5.94 -8.33
N GLN A 343 -3.86 6.24 -7.71
CA GLN A 343 -5.15 6.29 -8.40
C GLN A 343 -5.14 7.22 -9.62
N VAL A 344 -4.47 8.36 -9.50
CA VAL A 344 -4.42 9.40 -10.54
C VAL A 344 -3.48 9.01 -11.67
N ALA A 345 -2.31 8.50 -11.32
CA ALA A 345 -1.31 8.09 -12.31
C ALA A 345 -1.72 6.83 -13.08
N THR A 346 -2.40 5.89 -12.43
CA THR A 346 -2.83 4.62 -13.05
C THR A 346 -4.12 4.75 -13.85
N GLY A 347 -4.85 5.85 -13.66
CA GLY A 347 -6.09 6.17 -14.36
C GLY A 347 -7.37 5.72 -13.70
N ILE A 348 -7.30 5.20 -12.47
CA ILE A 348 -8.50 4.97 -11.63
C ILE A 348 -9.30 6.26 -11.45
N ALA A 349 -8.64 7.40 -11.22
CA ALA A 349 -9.31 8.69 -11.07
C ALA A 349 -10.03 9.14 -12.37
N SER A 350 -9.52 8.72 -13.54
CA SER A 350 -10.19 8.93 -14.83
C SER A 350 -11.41 8.03 -14.98
N VAL A 351 -11.34 6.79 -14.51
CA VAL A 351 -12.46 5.82 -14.58
C VAL A 351 -13.60 6.25 -13.64
N TYR A 352 -13.28 6.80 -12.47
CA TYR A 352 -14.25 7.33 -11.52
C TYR A 352 -14.75 8.75 -11.84
N GLY A 353 -14.28 9.36 -12.92
CA GLY A 353 -14.65 10.73 -13.25
C GLY A 353 -16.14 10.88 -13.59
N THR A 354 -16.71 12.04 -13.26
CA THR A 354 -18.13 12.35 -13.46
C THR A 354 -18.29 13.67 -14.22
N GLY A 355 -19.42 13.84 -14.91
CA GLY A 355 -19.70 15.02 -15.76
C GLY A 355 -19.54 14.73 -17.25
N GLU A 356 -19.84 15.73 -18.08
CA GLU A 356 -19.77 15.61 -19.54
C GLU A 356 -18.38 15.96 -20.08
N GLY A 357 -17.91 15.20 -21.08
CA GLY A 357 -16.62 15.38 -21.75
C GLY A 357 -15.62 14.26 -21.45
N HIS A 358 -14.42 14.37 -22.04
CA HIS A 358 -13.29 13.48 -21.77
C HIS A 358 -12.27 14.13 -20.83
N PRO A 359 -11.44 13.35 -20.11
CA PRO A 359 -10.33 13.88 -19.31
C PRO A 359 -9.46 14.86 -20.13
N GLY A 360 -9.49 16.15 -19.80
CA GLY A 360 -8.73 17.19 -20.49
C GLY A 360 -9.45 17.95 -21.61
N GLU A 361 -10.71 17.62 -21.93
CA GLU A 361 -11.51 18.44 -22.85
C GLU A 361 -12.28 19.54 -22.09
N GLN A 362 -11.84 20.80 -22.23
CA GLN A 362 -12.71 21.95 -21.96
C GLN A 362 -13.46 22.28 -23.26
N ARG A 363 -14.78 22.03 -23.31
CA ARG A 363 -15.62 22.46 -24.42
C ARG A 363 -16.46 23.67 -24.00
N PRO A 364 -16.16 24.88 -24.49
CA PRO A 364 -17.03 26.04 -24.26
C PRO A 364 -18.40 25.80 -24.92
N GLY A 365 -19.50 26.05 -24.19
CA GLY A 365 -20.84 26.13 -24.77
C GLY A 365 -21.76 24.90 -24.66
N ARG A 366 -21.44 23.89 -23.83
CA ARG A 366 -22.41 22.83 -23.46
C ARG A 366 -23.01 23.07 -22.07
N GLU A 367 -24.32 22.85 -21.95
CA GLU A 367 -25.02 22.83 -20.67
C GLU A 367 -24.82 21.47 -19.98
N GLY A 368 -24.08 21.46 -18.87
CA GLY A 368 -23.79 20.27 -18.07
C GLY A 368 -22.57 20.51 -17.16
N PRO A 369 -22.41 19.78 -16.03
CA PRO A 369 -21.20 19.91 -15.21
C PRO A 369 -20.00 19.39 -16.01
N ALA A 370 -18.96 20.22 -16.13
CA ALA A 370 -17.69 19.84 -16.76
C ALA A 370 -17.12 18.58 -16.09
N TRP A 371 -16.55 17.68 -16.91
CA TRP A 371 -15.92 16.46 -16.42
C TRP A 371 -14.88 16.73 -15.33
N ARG A 372 -14.94 15.97 -14.23
CA ARG A 372 -14.01 16.03 -13.09
C ARG A 372 -13.50 14.63 -12.73
N PRO A 373 -12.23 14.50 -12.32
CA PRO A 373 -11.69 13.22 -11.85
C PRO A 373 -12.38 12.79 -10.55
N GLY A 374 -12.55 11.48 -10.38
CA GLY A 374 -13.09 10.88 -9.17
C GLY A 374 -12.02 10.19 -8.32
N ALA A 375 -12.46 9.49 -7.28
CA ALA A 375 -11.62 8.71 -6.39
C ALA A 375 -12.34 7.43 -5.98
N LEU A 376 -11.57 6.42 -5.57
CA LEU A 376 -12.10 5.22 -4.94
C LEU A 376 -12.91 5.58 -3.67
N PRO A 377 -13.92 4.76 -3.32
CA PRO A 377 -14.78 4.99 -2.16
C PRO A 377 -14.03 4.96 -0.82
N VAL A 378 -12.85 4.32 -0.80
CA VAL A 378 -11.91 4.15 0.32
C VAL A 378 -10.47 4.14 -0.22
N GLN A 379 -9.44 4.20 0.65
CA GLN A 379 -8.03 4.01 0.24
C GLN A 379 -7.74 2.50 -0.02
N ALA A 380 -8.45 1.93 -0.99
CA ALA A 380 -8.48 0.48 -1.19
C ALA A 380 -7.12 -0.13 -1.58
N LEU A 381 -6.26 0.64 -2.26
CA LEU A 381 -4.94 0.16 -2.66
C LEU A 381 -4.03 0.04 -1.43
N ASP A 382 -4.09 1.01 -0.53
CA ASP A 382 -3.34 0.97 0.74
C ASP A 382 -3.79 -0.23 1.59
N PHE A 383 -5.09 -0.37 1.88
CA PHE A 383 -5.59 -1.46 2.71
C PHE A 383 -5.33 -2.83 2.10
N ALA A 384 -5.62 -3.02 0.81
CA ALA A 384 -5.38 -4.30 0.15
C ALA A 384 -3.88 -4.65 0.12
N THR A 385 -3.00 -3.67 -0.10
CA THR A 385 -1.55 -3.86 0.02
C THR A 385 -1.18 -4.31 1.43
N GLY A 386 -1.75 -3.69 2.47
CA GLY A 386 -1.49 -4.06 3.86
C GLY A 386 -1.88 -5.50 4.19
N TYR A 387 -3.07 -5.94 3.76
CA TYR A 387 -3.50 -7.33 3.93
C TYR A 387 -2.62 -8.31 3.15
N LEU A 388 -2.22 -7.98 1.92
CA LEU A 388 -1.29 -8.80 1.13
C LEU A 388 0.10 -8.91 1.77
N VAL A 389 0.62 -7.82 2.34
CA VAL A 389 1.88 -7.83 3.09
C VAL A 389 1.77 -8.71 4.35
N GLY A 390 0.67 -8.57 5.11
CA GLY A 390 0.42 -9.43 6.26
C GLY A 390 0.32 -10.91 5.88
N ALA A 391 -0.37 -11.22 4.78
CA ALA A 391 -0.45 -12.56 4.22
C ALA A 391 0.94 -13.11 3.84
N ALA A 392 1.75 -12.31 3.13
CA ALA A 392 3.10 -12.70 2.73
C ALA A 392 3.98 -13.02 3.95
N VAL A 393 3.97 -12.17 4.97
CA VAL A 393 4.70 -12.41 6.23
C VAL A 393 4.28 -13.73 6.87
N MET A 394 2.96 -13.98 7.02
CA MET A 394 2.47 -15.20 7.64
C MET A 394 2.82 -16.46 6.83
N ARG A 395 2.76 -16.39 5.49
CA ARG A 395 3.18 -17.50 4.61
C ARG A 395 4.68 -17.77 4.72
N MET A 396 5.51 -16.73 4.73
CA MET A 396 6.95 -16.87 4.91
C MET A 396 7.29 -17.44 6.28
N LEU A 397 6.59 -17.04 7.35
CA LEU A 397 6.75 -17.62 8.68
C LEU A 397 6.34 -19.11 8.73
N ALA A 398 5.27 -19.49 8.03
CA ALA A 398 4.79 -20.87 7.95
C ALA A 398 5.77 -21.79 7.18
N GLY A 399 6.38 -21.27 6.11
CA GLY A 399 7.40 -21.95 5.29
C GLY A 399 8.84 -21.75 5.77
N ARG A 400 9.06 -20.97 6.84
CA ARG A 400 10.40 -20.62 7.34
C ARG A 400 11.24 -21.83 7.72
N ALA A 401 10.60 -22.90 8.18
CA ALA A 401 11.26 -24.16 8.54
C ALA A 401 11.92 -24.84 7.33
N ASP A 402 11.30 -24.71 6.17
CA ASP A 402 11.65 -25.47 4.97
C ASP A 402 12.56 -24.65 4.04
N HIS A 403 12.49 -23.32 4.12
CA HIS A 403 13.12 -22.43 3.13
C HIS A 403 13.92 -21.26 3.70
N GLY A 404 14.03 -21.14 5.04
CA GLY A 404 14.77 -20.04 5.66
C GLY A 404 14.00 -18.72 5.71
N GLY A 405 14.74 -17.62 5.90
CA GLY A 405 14.20 -16.27 5.82
C GLY A 405 14.18 -15.74 4.38
N GLY A 406 13.80 -14.49 4.20
CA GLY A 406 13.65 -13.92 2.87
C GLY A 406 13.03 -12.53 2.88
N VAL A 407 12.65 -12.06 1.69
CA VAL A 407 11.95 -10.79 1.49
C VAL A 407 10.67 -10.97 0.68
N ALA A 408 9.60 -10.30 1.11
CA ALA A 408 8.40 -10.06 0.32
C ALA A 408 8.35 -8.60 -0.14
N ARG A 409 8.00 -8.36 -1.41
CA ARG A 409 7.79 -7.00 -1.94
C ARG A 409 6.43 -6.84 -2.56
N VAL A 410 5.75 -5.74 -2.22
CA VAL A 410 4.44 -5.39 -2.76
C VAL A 410 4.43 -3.92 -3.20
N ALA A 411 3.84 -3.64 -4.36
CA ALA A 411 3.71 -2.28 -4.90
C ALA A 411 2.25 -1.86 -5.02
N LEU A 412 1.88 -0.68 -4.52
CA LEU A 412 0.50 -0.16 -4.64
C LEU A 412 0.07 -0.05 -6.11
N ALA A 413 0.95 0.40 -7.00
CA ALA A 413 0.67 0.49 -8.43
C ALA A 413 0.40 -0.89 -9.06
N ARG A 414 0.97 -1.97 -8.50
CA ARG A 414 0.66 -3.33 -8.94
C ARG A 414 -0.71 -3.79 -8.47
N VAL A 415 -1.09 -3.43 -7.25
CA VAL A 415 -2.46 -3.65 -6.71
C VAL A 415 -3.49 -2.83 -7.50
N ALA A 416 -3.16 -1.62 -7.93
CA ALA A 416 -4.00 -0.82 -8.83
C ALA A 416 -4.19 -1.49 -10.19
N ALA A 417 -3.14 -2.10 -10.74
CA ALA A 417 -3.25 -2.88 -11.98
C ALA A 417 -4.16 -4.11 -11.82
N GLU A 418 -4.12 -4.80 -10.67
CA GLU A 418 -5.09 -5.87 -10.36
C GLU A 418 -6.52 -5.33 -10.33
N LEU A 419 -6.78 -4.23 -9.60
CA LEU A 419 -8.12 -3.63 -9.53
C LEU A 419 -8.66 -3.21 -10.90
N LEU A 420 -7.81 -2.60 -11.74
CA LEU A 420 -8.18 -2.25 -13.12
C LEU A 420 -8.44 -3.50 -13.99
N GLY A 421 -7.76 -4.61 -13.70
CA GLY A 421 -7.95 -5.90 -14.38
C GLY A 421 -9.21 -6.65 -13.95
N LEU A 422 -9.69 -6.44 -12.71
CA LEU A 422 -10.99 -6.98 -12.24
C LEU A 422 -12.17 -6.39 -13.02
N GLY A 423 -12.05 -5.14 -13.47
CA GLY A 423 -13.10 -4.45 -14.22
C GLY A 423 -14.31 -4.10 -13.35
N ALA A 424 -15.48 -4.04 -13.98
CA ALA A 424 -16.72 -3.67 -13.30
C ALA A 424 -17.21 -4.78 -12.36
N PRO A 425 -17.79 -4.44 -11.19
CA PRO A 425 -18.35 -5.43 -10.30
C PRO A 425 -19.47 -6.21 -10.99
N PRO A 426 -19.65 -7.51 -10.68
CA PRO A 426 -20.72 -8.31 -11.26
C PRO A 426 -22.07 -7.61 -11.05
N GLY A 427 -22.87 -7.55 -12.12
CA GLY A 427 -24.27 -7.14 -12.05
C GLY A 427 -25.14 -8.33 -11.66
N GLU A 428 -26.30 -8.08 -11.04
CA GLU A 428 -27.45 -8.91 -11.39
C GLU A 428 -27.59 -8.79 -12.92
N GLY A 429 -27.81 -9.89 -13.63
CA GLY A 429 -28.02 -9.85 -15.07
C GLY A 429 -29.08 -8.81 -15.46
N PRO A 430 -29.18 -8.39 -16.73
CA PRO A 430 -30.33 -7.61 -17.15
C PRO A 430 -31.58 -8.32 -16.66
N ALA A 431 -32.43 -7.64 -15.89
CA ALA A 431 -33.74 -8.15 -15.53
C ALA A 431 -34.36 -8.63 -16.85
N GLY A 432 -34.54 -9.95 -16.99
CA GLY A 432 -35.20 -10.51 -18.15
C GLY A 432 -36.52 -9.78 -18.34
N PRO A 433 -37.00 -9.62 -19.58
CA PRO A 433 -38.31 -9.02 -19.79
C PRO A 433 -39.31 -9.72 -18.86
N PRO A 434 -40.23 -8.97 -18.20
CA PRO A 434 -41.20 -9.57 -17.32
C PRO A 434 -41.89 -10.69 -18.10
N ALA A 435 -41.82 -11.91 -17.55
CA ALA A 435 -42.64 -13.01 -18.04
C ALA A 435 -44.08 -12.49 -18.07
N GLY A 436 -44.68 -12.50 -19.25
CA GLY A 436 -45.88 -11.74 -19.55
C GLY A 436 -47.04 -12.00 -18.60
N ALA A 437 -47.86 -10.97 -18.44
CA ALA A 437 -49.30 -11.05 -18.27
C ALA A 437 -49.91 -9.87 -19.04
#